data_AF-A0A382N1G7-F1
#
_entry.id   AF-A0A382N1G7-F1
#
_cell.length_a   1.000
_cell.length_b   1.000
_cell.length_c   1.000
_cell.angle_alpha   90.00
_cell.angle_beta   90.00
_cell.angle_gamma   90.00
#
_symmetry.space_group_name_H-M   'P 1'
#
loop_
_entity.id
_entity.type
_entity.pdbx_description
1 polymer ?
#
loop_
_entity_poly.entity_id
_entity_poly.type
_entity_poly.pdbx_seq_one_letter_code
_entity_poly.pdbx_strand_id
1 'polypeptide(L)'
;MWKNEKLPHAFLFHGPLGSGKEGHALELAALLNCKTTGNEKPCGSCPSCRKTRSFQHENLKLVLPLPRGKIKTSDDPITKAFVEPVLKEY
;
A
#
# COMPACT_ATOMS: atom_id res chain seq x y z
N MET A 1 3.60 -19.95 -7.47
CA MET A 1 2.62 -20.10 -8.57
C MET A 1 1.28 -20.51 -7.95
N TRP A 2 0.15 -19.88 -8.28
CA TRP A 2 -1.13 -20.21 -7.61
C TRP A 2 -1.68 -21.54 -8.10
N LYS A 3 -2.14 -22.38 -7.17
CA LYS A 3 -2.57 -23.76 -7.45
C LYS A 3 -3.61 -23.91 -8.57
N ASN A 4 -4.41 -22.87 -8.86
CA ASN A 4 -5.44 -22.86 -9.89
C ASN A 4 -5.34 -21.68 -10.86
N GLU A 5 -4.20 -20.96 -10.90
CA GLU A 5 -4.02 -19.70 -11.68
C GLU A 5 -5.04 -18.57 -11.40
N LYS A 6 -5.88 -18.73 -10.39
CA LYS A 6 -6.92 -17.75 -10.02
C LYS A 6 -6.44 -16.87 -8.88
N LEU A 7 -6.30 -15.57 -9.13
CA LEU A 7 -6.30 -14.56 -8.07
C LEU A 7 -7.72 -14.08 -7.81
N PRO A 8 -8.16 -14.04 -6.55
CA PRO A 8 -9.25 -13.15 -6.14
C PRO A 8 -8.96 -11.70 -6.53
N HIS A 9 -10.01 -10.97 -6.90
CA HIS A 9 -9.92 -9.53 -7.23
C HIS A 9 -9.74 -8.65 -5.97
N ALA A 10 -10.01 -9.20 -4.79
CA ALA A 10 -9.89 -8.48 -3.52
C ALA A 10 -9.45 -9.43 -2.40
N PHE A 11 -8.63 -8.88 -1.49
CA PHE A 11 -8.20 -9.54 -0.26
C PHE A 11 -8.51 -8.65 0.95
N LEU A 12 -9.04 -9.26 2.01
CA LEU A 12 -9.21 -8.62 3.31
C LEU A 12 -8.25 -9.28 4.30
N PHE A 13 -7.23 -8.54 4.74
CA PHE A 13 -6.32 -8.98 5.78
C PHE A 13 -6.86 -8.55 7.15
N HIS A 14 -7.20 -9.52 8.00
CA HIS A 14 -7.77 -9.29 9.33
C HIS A 14 -6.91 -9.99 10.40
N GLY A 15 -6.83 -9.39 11.60
CA GLY A 15 -6.06 -9.90 12.72
C GLY A 15 -5.68 -8.82 13.74
N PRO A 16 -5.10 -9.20 14.90
CA PRO A 16 -4.70 -8.28 15.96
C PRO A 16 -3.66 -7.25 15.50
N LEU A 17 -3.46 -6.18 16.27
CA LEU A 17 -2.42 -5.19 16.00
C LEU A 17 -1.04 -5.87 16.00
N GLY A 18 -0.16 -5.47 15.09
CA GLY A 18 1.18 -6.08 14.96
C GLY A 18 1.25 -7.39 14.16
N SER A 19 0.12 -7.94 13.70
CA SER A 19 0.10 -9.18 12.89
C SER A 19 0.65 -9.04 11.46
N GLY A 20 1.18 -7.86 11.09
CA GLY A 20 1.79 -7.63 9.78
C GLY A 20 0.81 -7.58 8.59
N LYS A 21 -0.46 -7.19 8.80
CA LYS A 21 -1.50 -7.13 7.75
C LYS A 21 -1.07 -6.29 6.54
N GLU A 22 -0.61 -5.07 6.80
CA GLU A 22 -0.14 -4.14 5.78
C GLU A 22 1.11 -4.67 5.08
N GLY A 23 2.04 -5.23 5.86
CA GLY A 23 3.25 -5.87 5.33
C GLY A 23 2.93 -7.01 4.38
N HIS A 24 1.94 -7.86 4.71
CA HIS A 24 1.47 -8.94 3.84
C HIS A 24 0.83 -8.40 2.54
N ALA A 25 0.01 -7.36 2.64
CA ALA A 25 -0.58 -6.71 1.47
C ALA A 25 0.49 -6.14 0.53
N LEU A 26 1.52 -5.49 1.09
CA LEU A 26 2.65 -4.94 0.35
C LEU A 26 3.51 -6.03 -0.30
N GLU A 27 3.80 -7.11 0.43
CA GLU A 27 4.57 -8.24 -0.09
C GLU A 27 3.84 -8.95 -1.23
N LEU A 28 2.51 -9.13 -1.10
CA LEU A 28 1.67 -9.64 -2.17
C LEU A 28 1.71 -8.72 -3.40
N ALA A 29 1.59 -7.41 -3.21
CA ALA A 29 1.71 -6.45 -4.29
C ALA A 29 3.10 -6.50 -4.97
N ALA A 30 4.17 -6.68 -4.19
CA ALA A 30 5.52 -6.85 -4.71
C ALA A 30 5.66 -8.15 -5.52
N LEU A 31 5.08 -9.25 -5.05
CA LEU A 31 5.08 -10.54 -5.75
C LEU A 31 4.34 -10.45 -7.09
N LEU A 32 3.18 -9.82 -7.11
CA LEU A 32 2.35 -9.64 -8.31
C LEU A 32 3.04 -8.79 -9.39
N ASN A 33 3.80 -7.77 -8.99
CA ASN A 33 4.47 -6.86 -9.91
C ASN A 33 5.92 -7.29 -10.23
N CYS A 34 6.43 -8.32 -9.56
CA CYS A 34 7.80 -8.80 -9.74
C CYS A 34 8.03 -9.28 -11.18
N LYS A 35 9.11 -8.80 -11.82
CA LYS A 35 9.48 -9.20 -13.19
C LYS A 35 10.13 -10.58 -13.27
N THR A 36 10.68 -11.06 -12.16
CA THR A 36 11.27 -12.40 -12.07
C THR A 36 10.15 -13.40 -11.80
N THR A 37 9.91 -14.30 -12.76
CA THR A 37 8.88 -15.35 -12.69
C THR A 37 9.40 -16.60 -11.97
N GLY A 38 8.49 -17.46 -11.50
CA GLY A 38 8.81 -18.78 -10.95
C GLY A 38 9.12 -18.83 -9.44
N ASN A 39 9.20 -17.68 -8.76
CA ASN A 39 9.46 -17.64 -7.32
C ASN A 39 8.17 -17.61 -6.48
N GLU A 40 8.21 -18.20 -5.28
CA GLU A 40 7.15 -18.07 -4.26
C GLU A 40 7.20 -16.72 -3.52
N LYS A 41 8.28 -15.96 -3.70
CA LYS A 41 8.55 -14.68 -3.06
C LYS A 41 9.01 -13.65 -4.10
N PRO A 42 8.73 -12.35 -3.89
CA PRO A 42 9.30 -11.31 -4.75
C PRO A 42 10.83 -11.36 -4.69
N CYS A 43 11.51 -11.12 -5.81
CA CYS A 43 12.97 -11.23 -5.87
C CYS A 43 13.71 -10.16 -5.05
N GLY A 44 13.05 -9.06 -4.67
CA GLY A 44 13.62 -7.96 -3.88
C GLY A 44 14.65 -7.08 -4.61
N SER A 45 15.24 -7.55 -5.72
CA SER A 45 16.33 -6.87 -6.41
C SER A 45 15.90 -6.15 -7.70
N CYS A 46 14.81 -6.59 -8.33
CA CYS A 46 14.35 -5.99 -9.60
C CYS A 46 13.79 -4.57 -9.41
N PRO A 47 13.74 -3.74 -10.48
CA PRO A 47 13.24 -2.37 -10.39
C PRO A 47 11.83 -2.26 -9.81
N SER A 48 10.94 -3.21 -10.12
CA SER A 48 9.58 -3.23 -9.56
C SER A 48 9.58 -3.47 -8.05
N CYS A 49 10.30 -4.48 -7.56
CA CYS A 49 10.40 -4.76 -6.13
C CYS A 49 11.03 -3.58 -5.37
N ARG A 50 12.07 -2.94 -5.93
CA ARG A 50 12.70 -1.75 -5.32
C ARG A 50 11.71 -0.58 -5.19
N LYS A 51 10.97 -0.26 -6.26
CA LYS A 51 9.94 0.79 -6.25
C LYS A 51 8.79 0.47 -5.29
N THR A 52 8.41 -0.81 -5.18
CA THR A 52 7.35 -1.24 -4.25
C THR A 52 7.79 -1.03 -2.81
N ARG A 53 9.04 -1.36 -2.48
CA ARG A 53 9.63 -1.14 -1.16
C ARG A 53 9.75 0.34 -0.78
N SER A 54 9.92 1.23 -1.76
CA SER A 54 9.92 2.68 -1.55
C SER A 54 8.54 3.33 -1.67
N PHE A 55 7.47 2.53 -1.80
CA PHE A 55 6.09 3.00 -2.00
C PHE A 55 5.86 3.86 -3.25
N GLN A 56 6.71 3.73 -4.27
CA GLN A 56 6.70 4.54 -5.50
C GLN A 56 6.43 3.69 -6.75
N HIS A 57 5.85 2.50 -6.59
CA HIS A 57 5.52 1.65 -7.73
C HIS A 57 4.28 2.18 -8.45
N GLU A 58 4.33 2.27 -9.78
CA GLU A 58 3.24 2.78 -10.62
C GLU A 58 1.90 2.04 -10.41
N ASN A 59 1.98 0.72 -10.16
CA ASN A 59 0.82 -0.13 -9.87
C ASN A 59 0.55 -0.32 -8.38
N LEU A 60 1.12 0.51 -7.50
CA LEU A 60 0.83 0.50 -6.07
C LEU A 60 0.14 1.81 -5.68
N LYS A 61 -1.12 1.71 -5.24
CA LYS A 61 -1.88 2.85 -4.70
C LYS A 61 -2.16 2.62 -3.23
N LEU A 62 -1.68 3.52 -2.37
CA LEU A 62 -1.96 3.52 -0.95
C LEU A 62 -3.09 4.52 -0.68
N VAL A 63 -4.22 4.02 -0.19
CA VAL A 63 -5.36 4.84 0.24
C VAL A 63 -5.33 4.88 1.75
N LEU A 64 -5.01 6.04 2.30
CA LEU A 64 -4.90 6.26 3.74
C LEU A 64 -5.90 7.34 4.15
N PRO A 65 -6.48 7.25 5.36
CA PRO A 65 -7.27 8.33 5.91
C PRO A 65 -6.37 9.57 6.07
N LEU A 66 -6.84 10.72 5.60
CA LEU A 66 -6.18 12.01 5.83
C LEU A 66 -6.91 12.77 6.95
N PRO A 67 -6.19 13.56 7.75
CA PRO A 67 -6.83 14.46 8.70
C PRO A 67 -7.73 15.45 7.95
N ARG A 68 -8.93 15.73 8.48
CA ARG A 68 -9.82 16.71 7.83
C ARG A 68 -9.36 18.16 8.01
N GLY A 69 -8.67 18.49 9.10
CA GLY A 69 -8.18 19.85 9.37
C GLY A 69 -9.28 20.91 9.17
N LYS A 70 -9.02 21.88 8.28
CA LYS A 70 -9.99 22.94 7.91
C LYS A 70 -10.69 22.72 6.55
N ILE A 71 -10.63 21.50 6.01
CA ILE A 71 -11.32 21.15 4.76
C ILE A 71 -12.83 21.19 4.99
N LYS A 72 -13.54 22.03 4.24
CA LYS A 72 -15.01 22.15 4.31
C LYS A 72 -15.68 21.52 3.10
N THR A 73 -15.04 21.56 1.94
CA THR A 73 -15.58 21.01 0.69
C THR A 73 -14.56 20.11 -0.01
N SER A 74 -15.01 19.32 -0.98
CA SER A 74 -14.14 18.40 -1.74
C SER A 74 -13.12 19.10 -2.63
N ASP A 75 -13.35 20.38 -2.97
CA ASP A 75 -12.49 21.18 -3.85
C ASP A 75 -11.38 21.91 -3.07
N ASP A 76 -11.41 21.85 -1.74
CA ASP A 76 -10.37 22.44 -0.92
C ASP A 76 -9.01 21.74 -1.14
N PRO A 77 -7.90 22.48 -1.26
CA PRO A 77 -6.59 21.88 -1.45
C PRO A 77 -6.20 21.05 -0.21
N ILE A 78 -5.57 19.90 -0.47
CA ILE A 78 -5.11 18.93 0.54
C ILE A 78 -4.19 19.58 1.58
N THR A 79 -3.48 20.65 1.23
CA THR A 79 -2.62 21.41 2.16
C THR A 79 -3.38 21.96 3.38
N LYS A 80 -4.69 22.22 3.28
CA LYS A 80 -5.52 22.68 4.42
C LYS A 80 -5.77 21.60 5.49
N ALA A 81 -5.52 20.33 5.16
CA ALA A 81 -5.57 19.23 6.12
C ALA A 81 -4.43 19.32 7.14
N PHE A 82 -3.26 19.78 6.71
CA PHE A 82 -2.00 19.69 7.45
C PHE A 82 -1.67 21.00 8.19
N VAL A 83 -2.56 21.42 9.09
CA VAL A 83 -2.32 22.55 10.01
C VAL A 83 -1.69 22.05 11.32
N GLU A 84 -0.70 22.80 11.82
CA GLU A 84 0.19 22.42 12.94
C GLU A 84 -0.45 21.87 14.23
N PRO A 85 -1.68 22.26 14.66
CA PRO A 85 -2.30 21.59 15.81
C PRO A 85 -2.80 20.17 15.51
N VAL A 86 -3.15 19.85 14.25
CA VAL A 86 -3.73 18.56 13.82
C VAL A 86 -2.64 17.50 13.60
N LEU A 87 -1.41 17.94 13.31
CA LEU A 87 -0.26 17.06 13.14
C LEU A 87 0.27 16.46 14.45
N LYS A 88 -0.17 16.96 15.63
CA LYS A 88 0.27 16.45 16.93
C LYS A 88 -0.51 15.21 17.39
N GLU A 89 -1.63 14.89 16.74
CA GLU A 89 -2.49 13.74 17.08
C GLU A 89 -2.13 12.46 16.30
N TYR A 90 -1.20 12.55 15.34
CA TYR A 90 -0.70 11.45 14.51
C TYR A 90 0.81 11.32 14.65
#